data_AF-A0A3C0ABT5-F1
#
_entry.id   AF-A0A3C0ABT5-F1
#
_cell.length_a   1.000
_cell.length_b   1.000
_cell.length_c   1.000
_cell.angle_alpha   90.00
_cell.angle_beta   90.00
_cell.angle_gamma   90.00
#
_symmetry.space_group_name_H-M   'P 1'
#
loop_
_entity.id
_entity.type
_entity.pdbx_description
1 polymer ?
#
loop_
_entity_poly.entity_id
_entity_poly.type
_entity_poly.pdbx_seq_one_letter_code
_entity_poly.pdbx_strand_id
1 'polypeptide(L)'
;MMIILKQFKTENSFHFCKSSIGKAVLCLLLSLFGMLRAATASEAEQKPAAEILPAKISPQQTVRLKSWPEKIHLRGRDSRQQLLVTGFTADEKTFDLTRAVKFKLKDPQLASVDDLGVITPEASGKTELEISWGSLKQTLPVVIEQGETFLPLSFENDIAPILTRQGCNGGGCHGKSDGRGGFQLSLFGFQPEQDYEWITRDIRGRRIFPAAPEDSLLLRKATMKIPHGGGKRLEESTPEYNRMVRWIEANTPRGPADTPQIVKLTVEPAFESLGHHDQQQLTGTAHYSDGSRRDVTPLVEFRSKDTSVATVDARGLVTSLERTGETSVLALYQGEDSVSKILVPSNETPEAWPAFPITNFIDEHIQRKLKVLAVPPSPLADDATFIRRATLQIAGKLPTPDEVDSYTHSTDPRKRQQLIDRLVHSGDYADHFAQKWSDLLRNKRRGQRNRQPGTIAFHRWLRNKIAANAPYDELVRGVLTATGDVSVNPPAQWYAEVRYLDRYVDDMAQVFLGLRIGCARCHHHPFEKYSQQDYYGLAAFFSRVNRTGGTGVAERRANEMISVKQTGQVKHPVTGEVVPPHGLGGPDLEIAPFEDPRHYLVDWMAEKQNPYFARAFVN
;
A
#
# COMPACT_ATOMS: atom_id res chain seq x y z
N MET A 1 -1.23 -5.58 -38.66
CA MET A 1 -0.13 -6.31 -39.31
C MET A 1 -0.53 -7.79 -39.46
N MET A 2 -1.58 -8.01 -40.25
CA MET A 2 -1.89 -9.29 -40.90
C MET A 2 -1.13 -9.27 -42.24
N ILE A 3 -0.82 -10.44 -42.78
CA ILE A 3 0.04 -10.74 -43.96
C ILE A 3 1.46 -11.13 -43.54
N ILE A 4 1.67 -12.44 -43.41
CA ILE A 4 2.77 -13.27 -43.97
C ILE A 4 2.62 -14.64 -43.29
N LEU A 5 1.69 -15.45 -43.79
CA LEU A 5 1.57 -16.88 -43.49
C LEU A 5 0.99 -17.56 -44.73
N LYS A 6 1.85 -17.79 -45.73
CA LYS A 6 1.66 -18.77 -46.80
C LYS A 6 2.90 -18.80 -47.68
N GLN A 7 3.69 -19.86 -47.54
CA GLN A 7 4.46 -20.56 -48.56
C GLN A 7 5.68 -21.19 -47.91
N PHE A 8 5.61 -22.51 -47.76
CA PHE A 8 6.61 -23.49 -48.21
C PHE A 8 6.47 -24.75 -47.35
N LYS A 9 5.67 -25.67 -47.89
CA LYS A 9 5.60 -27.06 -47.48
C LYS A 9 5.97 -27.84 -48.76
N THR A 10 7.21 -28.30 -48.86
CA THR A 10 7.62 -29.47 -49.67
C THR A 10 9.04 -29.88 -49.28
N GLU A 11 9.11 -31.10 -48.74
CA GLU A 11 10.14 -32.11 -48.96
C GLU A 11 11.62 -31.70 -48.95
N ASN A 12 12.34 -32.09 -47.89
CA ASN A 12 13.52 -32.93 -48.08
C ASN A 12 13.91 -33.66 -46.79
N SER A 13 13.95 -34.99 -46.92
CA SER A 13 14.39 -35.95 -45.93
C SER A 13 15.91 -35.87 -45.80
N PHE A 14 16.44 -35.38 -44.68
CA PHE A 14 17.83 -35.62 -44.31
C PHE A 14 17.93 -35.98 -42.82
N HIS A 15 18.33 -37.23 -42.59
CA HIS A 15 18.87 -37.69 -41.32
C HIS A 15 20.04 -36.80 -40.90
N PHE A 16 19.95 -36.18 -39.71
CA PHE A 16 21.15 -35.72 -39.01
C PHE A 16 21.19 -36.23 -37.58
N CYS A 17 22.33 -36.83 -37.30
CA CYS A 17 22.74 -37.51 -36.10
C CYS A 17 22.82 -36.55 -34.89
N LYS A 18 22.59 -37.10 -33.70
CA LYS A 18 22.74 -36.44 -32.41
C LYS A 18 24.17 -35.91 -32.23
N SER A 19 24.33 -34.60 -32.01
CA SER A 19 25.50 -34.08 -31.27
C SER A 19 25.08 -32.99 -30.29
N SER A 20 25.50 -33.14 -29.03
CA SER A 20 25.16 -32.26 -27.89
C SER A 20 25.83 -30.88 -27.93
N ILE A 21 26.55 -30.54 -28.99
CA ILE A 21 27.40 -29.34 -29.02
C ILE A 21 26.65 -28.11 -29.58
N GLY A 22 25.71 -28.31 -30.52
CA GLY A 22 24.95 -27.20 -31.13
C GLY A 22 23.92 -26.53 -30.19
N LYS A 23 23.40 -27.26 -29.20
CA LYS A 23 22.45 -26.70 -28.21
C LYS A 23 23.15 -25.88 -27.12
N ALA A 24 24.42 -26.15 -26.84
CA ALA A 24 25.19 -25.41 -25.84
C ALA A 24 25.57 -24.00 -26.33
N VAL A 25 25.94 -23.87 -27.62
CA VAL A 25 26.36 -22.58 -28.20
C VAL A 25 25.18 -21.63 -28.42
N LEU A 26 24.00 -22.15 -28.77
CA LEU A 26 22.78 -21.33 -28.91
C LEU A 26 22.23 -20.87 -27.55
N CYS A 27 22.36 -21.69 -26.50
CA CYS A 27 22.03 -21.29 -25.12
C CYS A 27 23.02 -20.27 -24.54
N LEU A 28 24.30 -20.30 -24.93
CA LEU A 28 25.31 -19.32 -24.48
C LEU A 28 25.14 -17.95 -25.14
N LEU A 29 24.70 -17.90 -26.41
CA LEU A 29 24.44 -16.62 -27.10
C LEU A 29 23.10 -15.99 -26.70
N LEU A 30 22.08 -16.80 -26.37
CA LEU A 30 20.82 -16.31 -25.80
C LEU A 30 20.94 -15.90 -24.33
N SER A 31 21.88 -16.48 -23.56
CA SER A 31 22.17 -16.02 -22.20
C SER A 31 22.99 -14.73 -22.17
N LEU A 32 23.91 -14.51 -23.12
CA LEU A 32 24.62 -13.21 -23.24
C LEU A 32 23.68 -12.06 -23.65
N PHE A 33 22.71 -12.29 -24.55
CA PHE A 33 21.71 -11.27 -24.90
C PHE A 33 20.60 -11.09 -23.85
N GLY A 34 20.31 -12.13 -23.05
CA GLY A 34 19.40 -12.05 -21.90
C GLY A 34 20.01 -11.37 -20.67
N MET A 35 21.33 -11.44 -20.49
CA MET A 35 22.04 -10.79 -19.38
C MET A 35 22.27 -9.29 -19.59
N LEU A 36 22.21 -8.78 -20.82
CA LEU A 36 22.30 -7.32 -21.08
C LEU A 36 20.95 -6.57 -20.94
N ARG A 37 19.86 -7.25 -20.59
CA ARG A 37 18.53 -6.61 -20.37
C ARG A 37 17.92 -6.82 -18.99
N ALA A 38 18.61 -7.52 -18.09
CA ALA A 38 18.15 -7.81 -16.73
C ALA A 38 18.94 -7.07 -15.63
N ALA A 39 19.60 -5.97 -15.99
CA ALA A 39 20.39 -5.14 -15.07
C ALA A 39 19.97 -3.65 -15.15
N THR A 40 18.66 -3.37 -15.07
CA THR A 40 18.14 -2.01 -14.82
C THR A 40 16.90 -2.09 -13.94
N ALA A 41 17.03 -2.74 -12.79
CA ALA A 41 16.02 -2.73 -11.73
C ALA A 41 16.72 -2.59 -10.36
N SER A 42 17.54 -1.55 -10.21
CA SER A 42 18.15 -1.17 -8.94
C SER A 42 18.76 0.24 -8.97
N GLU A 43 18.26 1.13 -9.82
CA GLU A 43 18.50 2.56 -9.64
C GLU A 43 17.23 3.14 -9.05
N ALA A 44 17.21 3.22 -7.71
CA ALA A 44 16.50 4.32 -7.07
C ALA A 44 17.29 5.60 -7.40
N GLU A 45 17.29 5.98 -8.67
CA GLU A 45 17.68 7.31 -9.10
C GLU A 45 16.67 8.21 -8.40
N GLN A 46 17.13 9.04 -7.47
CA GLN A 46 16.28 10.05 -6.88
C GLN A 46 15.72 10.86 -8.05
N LYS A 47 14.42 10.71 -8.33
CA LYS A 47 13.79 11.46 -9.42
C LYS A 47 14.14 12.93 -9.20
N PRO A 48 14.64 13.63 -10.24
CA PRO A 48 14.99 15.03 -10.11
C PRO A 48 13.79 15.79 -9.54
N ALA A 49 14.10 16.74 -8.66
CA ALA A 49 13.12 17.65 -8.10
C ALA A 49 12.26 18.24 -9.21
N ALA A 50 10.94 18.17 -9.07
CA ALA A 50 10.05 18.74 -10.08
C ALA A 50 10.28 20.25 -10.20
N GLU A 51 10.23 20.77 -11.43
CA GLU A 51 10.25 22.21 -11.66
C GLU A 51 9.07 22.85 -10.94
N ILE A 52 9.30 23.97 -10.27
CA ILE A 52 8.24 24.72 -9.58
C ILE A 52 7.49 25.52 -10.63
N LEU A 53 6.21 25.21 -10.81
CA LEU A 53 5.34 25.92 -11.73
C LEU A 53 4.81 27.20 -11.07
N PRO A 54 4.60 28.28 -11.85
CA PRO A 54 3.94 29.48 -11.35
C PRO A 54 2.51 29.17 -10.92
N ALA A 55 2.05 29.81 -9.85
CA ALA A 55 0.67 29.69 -9.39
C ALA A 55 -0.31 30.14 -10.50
N LYS A 56 -1.30 29.30 -10.82
CA LYS A 56 -2.32 29.60 -11.85
C LYS A 56 -3.47 30.48 -11.35
N ILE A 57 -3.22 31.29 -10.33
CA ILE A 57 -4.16 32.25 -9.77
C ILE A 57 -3.45 33.58 -9.54
N SER A 58 -4.14 34.69 -9.82
CA SER A 58 -3.63 36.03 -9.52
C SER A 58 -4.02 36.51 -8.11
N PRO A 59 -3.31 37.49 -7.53
CA PRO A 59 -3.73 38.10 -6.28
C PRO A 59 -5.14 38.68 -6.30
N GLN A 60 -5.60 39.22 -7.44
CA GLN A 60 -6.95 39.79 -7.58
C GLN A 60 -8.05 38.74 -7.56
N GLN A 61 -7.76 37.51 -8.00
CA GLN A 61 -8.69 36.37 -7.96
C GLN A 61 -8.72 35.67 -6.61
N THR A 62 -7.74 35.95 -5.74
CA THR A 62 -7.62 35.32 -4.42
C THR A 62 -8.41 36.14 -3.41
N VAL A 63 -9.42 35.54 -2.78
CA VAL A 63 -10.27 36.22 -1.78
C VAL A 63 -9.89 35.90 -0.34
N ARG A 64 -9.19 34.78 -0.12
CA ARG A 64 -8.77 34.33 1.22
C ARG A 64 -7.50 33.50 1.13
N LEU A 65 -6.68 33.60 2.17
CA LEU A 65 -5.55 32.70 2.42
C LEU A 65 -5.89 31.77 3.60
N LYS A 66 -5.37 30.55 3.56
CA LYS A 66 -5.27 29.66 4.73
C LYS A 66 -3.86 29.11 4.78
N SER A 67 -3.32 28.97 5.97
CA SER A 67 -1.99 28.39 6.17
C SER A 67 -2.04 27.21 7.12
N TRP A 68 -1.15 26.26 6.89
CA TRP A 68 -0.96 25.09 7.75
C TRP A 68 0.52 24.87 8.05
N PRO A 69 0.90 24.62 9.31
CA PRO A 69 0.06 24.69 10.50
C PRO A 69 -0.35 26.15 10.82
N GLU A 70 -1.45 26.33 11.57
CA GLU A 70 -1.92 27.67 11.98
C GLU A 70 -1.04 28.32 13.06
N LYS A 71 -0.19 27.52 13.72
CA LYS A 71 0.80 27.96 14.70
C LYS A 71 2.07 27.15 14.50
N ILE A 72 3.22 27.81 14.54
CA ILE A 72 4.51 27.16 14.34
C ILE A 72 5.17 27.00 15.71
N HIS A 73 5.56 25.77 16.03
CA HIS A 73 6.34 25.45 17.22
C HIS A 73 7.59 24.71 16.78
N LEU A 74 8.76 25.29 17.06
CA LEU A 74 10.06 24.73 16.76
C LEU A 74 10.78 24.45 18.07
N ARG A 75 11.43 23.30 18.16
CA ARG A 75 12.21 22.92 19.35
C ARG A 75 13.56 22.33 18.94
N GLY A 76 14.63 22.99 19.38
CA GLY A 76 15.99 22.60 19.03
C GLY A 76 16.43 23.13 17.67
N ARG A 77 17.75 23.31 17.53
CA ARG A 77 18.40 23.90 16.36
C ARG A 77 18.20 23.15 15.04
N ASP A 78 17.99 21.83 15.09
CA ASP A 78 17.74 21.02 13.88
C ASP A 78 16.25 20.85 13.55
N SER A 79 15.35 21.50 14.28
CA SER A 79 13.93 21.45 13.97
C SER A 79 13.63 22.28 12.72
N ARG A 80 12.54 21.93 12.05
CA ARG A 80 12.03 22.66 10.90
C ARG A 80 10.52 22.54 10.85
N GLN A 81 9.88 23.46 10.15
CA GLN A 81 8.47 23.39 9.83
C GLN A 81 8.28 23.81 8.38
N GLN A 82 7.77 22.91 7.54
CA GLN A 82 7.29 23.26 6.22
C GLN A 82 5.88 23.83 6.35
N LEU A 83 5.69 25.02 5.80
CA LEU A 83 4.41 25.69 5.75
C LEU A 83 3.70 25.34 4.44
N LEU A 84 2.37 25.24 4.50
CA LEU A 84 1.50 25.24 3.34
C LEU A 84 0.68 26.51 3.34
N VAL A 85 0.57 27.19 2.19
CA VAL A 85 -0.29 28.36 2.03
C VAL A 85 -1.25 28.10 0.86
N THR A 86 -2.54 28.04 1.15
CA THR A 86 -3.60 27.82 0.18
C THR A 86 -4.34 29.12 -0.10
N GLY A 87 -4.40 29.51 -1.37
CA GLY A 87 -5.27 30.58 -1.85
C GLY A 87 -6.64 30.05 -2.25
N PHE A 88 -7.68 30.81 -1.94
CA PHE A 88 -9.06 30.48 -2.30
C PHE A 88 -9.61 31.52 -3.27
N THR A 89 -10.33 31.07 -4.29
CA THR A 89 -11.19 31.92 -5.12
C THR A 89 -12.57 32.10 -4.47
N ALA A 90 -13.39 32.99 -5.02
CA ALA A 90 -14.77 33.21 -4.54
C ALA A 90 -15.69 31.99 -4.67
N ASP A 91 -15.38 31.07 -5.61
CA ASP A 91 -16.06 29.78 -5.79
C ASP A 91 -15.39 28.64 -5.00
N GLU A 92 -14.55 28.97 -4.01
CA GLU A 92 -13.87 28.03 -3.10
C GLU A 92 -12.91 27.03 -3.79
N LYS A 93 -12.44 27.34 -5.01
CA LYS A 93 -11.31 26.59 -5.61
C LYS A 93 -10.02 26.93 -4.88
N THR A 94 -9.20 25.91 -4.66
CA THR A 94 -7.94 25.99 -3.94
C THR A 94 -6.75 26.02 -4.89
N PHE A 95 -5.72 26.79 -4.52
CA PHE A 95 -4.43 26.83 -5.22
C PHE A 95 -3.30 26.84 -4.19
N ASP A 96 -2.27 26.04 -4.41
CA ASP A 96 -1.05 26.11 -3.62
C ASP A 96 -0.28 27.40 -3.95
N LEU A 97 -0.22 28.30 -2.97
CA LEU A 97 0.50 29.56 -3.02
C LEU A 97 1.78 29.55 -2.20
N THR A 98 2.17 28.42 -1.60
CA THR A 98 3.32 28.29 -0.70
C THR A 98 4.59 28.90 -1.28
N ARG A 99 4.82 28.67 -2.58
CA ARG A 99 6.01 29.13 -3.32
C ARG A 99 5.80 30.47 -4.06
N ALA A 100 4.63 31.07 -3.94
CA ALA A 100 4.23 32.29 -4.65
C ALA A 100 4.05 33.49 -3.71
N VAL A 101 3.66 33.25 -2.45
CA VAL A 101 3.53 34.29 -1.43
C VAL A 101 4.88 34.83 -1.00
N LYS A 102 4.88 36.01 -0.38
CA LYS A 102 6.07 36.58 0.27
C LYS A 102 6.00 36.36 1.77
N PHE A 103 7.09 35.83 2.31
CA PHE A 103 7.27 35.62 3.74
C PHE A 103 8.10 36.76 4.35
N LYS A 104 7.69 37.19 5.56
CA LYS A 104 8.46 38.15 6.36
C LYS A 104 8.34 37.81 7.83
N LEU A 105 9.46 37.43 8.45
CA LEU A 105 9.55 37.31 9.90
C LEU A 105 9.66 38.70 10.53
N LYS A 106 8.89 38.93 11.60
CA LYS A 106 8.94 40.18 12.38
C LYS A 106 10.28 40.35 13.08
N ASP A 107 10.84 39.25 13.57
CA ASP A 107 12.19 39.17 14.13
C ASP A 107 12.99 38.07 13.40
N PRO A 108 13.84 38.43 12.42
CA PRO A 108 14.64 37.48 11.66
C PRO A 108 15.86 36.96 12.42
N GLN A 109 16.13 37.42 13.65
CA GLN A 109 17.21 36.86 14.48
C GLN A 109 16.80 35.54 15.14
N LEU A 110 15.50 35.26 15.22
CA LEU A 110 14.96 34.07 15.89
C LEU A 110 14.78 32.89 14.92
N ALA A 111 14.48 33.14 13.65
CA ALA A 111 14.28 32.11 12.64
C ALA A 111 14.57 32.65 11.23
N SER A 112 14.71 31.71 10.29
CA SER A 112 14.78 31.94 8.85
C SER A 112 13.63 31.20 8.16
N VAL A 113 13.22 31.69 6.99
CA VAL A 113 12.22 31.05 6.12
C VAL A 113 12.74 31.10 4.68
N ASP A 114 12.76 29.96 4.01
CA ASP A 114 13.22 29.86 2.62
C ASP A 114 12.07 30.05 1.60
N ASP A 115 12.43 30.08 0.31
CA ASP A 115 11.48 30.27 -0.79
C ASP A 115 10.55 29.06 -1.00
N LEU A 116 10.81 27.93 -0.31
CA LEU A 116 9.94 26.76 -0.29
C LEU A 116 8.95 26.78 0.89
N GLY A 117 9.02 27.82 1.73
CA GLY A 117 8.17 27.96 2.91
C GLY A 117 8.64 27.09 4.08
N VAL A 118 9.91 26.69 4.14
CA VAL A 118 10.47 25.95 5.27
C VAL A 118 11.05 26.94 6.27
N ILE A 119 10.56 26.88 7.51
CA ILE A 119 11.03 27.67 8.64
C ILE A 119 12.05 26.88 9.45
N THR A 120 13.20 27.48 9.75
CA THR A 120 14.26 26.92 10.59
C THR A 120 14.63 27.87 11.74
N PRO A 121 14.93 27.36 12.95
CA PRO A 121 15.23 28.19 14.11
C PRO A 121 16.68 28.67 14.12
N GLU A 122 16.90 29.86 14.67
CA GLU A 122 18.23 30.44 14.92
C GLU A 122 18.45 30.71 16.41
N ALA A 123 17.40 31.14 17.12
CA ALA A 123 17.42 31.41 18.56
C ALA A 123 16.04 31.24 19.20
N SER A 124 16.01 30.95 20.50
CA SER A 124 14.78 30.81 21.28
C SER A 124 14.02 32.13 21.41
N GLY A 125 12.70 32.07 21.33
CA GLY A 125 11.85 33.24 21.48
C GLY A 125 10.46 33.08 20.89
N LYS A 126 9.76 34.20 20.78
CA LYS A 126 8.44 34.27 20.13
C LYS A 126 8.49 35.36 19.07
N THR A 127 8.06 35.04 17.86
CA THR A 127 7.98 35.97 16.74
C THR A 127 6.70 35.72 15.95
N GLU A 128 6.51 36.50 14.90
CA GLU A 128 5.36 36.39 14.01
C GLU A 128 5.87 36.29 12.57
N LEU A 129 5.28 35.39 11.80
CA LEU A 129 5.49 35.25 10.36
C LEU A 129 4.34 35.95 9.63
N GLU A 130 4.64 37.03 8.90
CA GLU A 130 3.71 37.65 7.96
C GLU A 130 3.82 36.96 6.60
N ILE A 131 2.67 36.57 6.06
CA ILE A 131 2.48 35.99 4.74
C ILE A 131 1.70 37.01 3.93
N SER A 132 2.19 37.38 2.76
CA SER A 132 1.54 38.39 1.91
C SER A 132 1.37 37.93 0.46
N TRP A 133 0.19 38.23 -0.09
CA TRP A 133 -0.20 37.93 -1.47
C TRP A 133 -1.11 39.04 -2.00
N GLY A 134 -0.54 39.94 -2.82
CA GLY A 134 -1.23 41.18 -3.22
C GLY A 134 -1.65 42.01 -2.00
N SER A 135 -2.95 42.26 -1.86
CA SER A 135 -3.52 42.98 -0.71
C SER A 135 -3.82 42.07 0.50
N LEU A 136 -3.79 40.75 0.33
CA LEU A 136 -4.06 39.81 1.42
C LEU A 136 -2.81 39.66 2.29
N LYS A 137 -3.06 39.64 3.60
CA LYS A 137 -2.04 39.38 4.63
C LYS A 137 -2.58 38.39 5.64
N GLN A 138 -1.72 37.49 6.09
CA GLN A 138 -1.97 36.57 7.20
C GLN A 138 -0.76 36.56 8.11
N THR A 139 -0.98 36.52 9.42
CA THR A 139 0.10 36.48 10.41
C THR A 139 -0.02 35.20 11.23
N LEU A 140 1.08 34.47 11.38
CA LEU A 140 1.15 33.23 12.16
C LEU A 140 2.09 33.41 13.35
N PRO A 141 1.72 32.93 14.55
CA PRO A 141 2.63 32.93 15.69
C PRO A 141 3.69 31.83 15.51
N VAL A 142 4.94 32.19 15.80
CA VAL A 142 6.10 31.29 15.80
C VAL A 142 6.69 31.26 17.20
N VAL A 143 6.75 30.08 17.81
CA VAL A 143 7.37 29.85 19.12
C VAL A 143 8.55 28.92 18.94
N ILE A 144 9.71 29.34 19.44
CA ILE A 144 10.96 28.61 19.29
C ILE A 144 11.53 28.34 20.68
N GLU A 145 11.75 27.08 20.98
CA GLU A 145 12.32 26.61 22.24
C GLU A 145 13.69 25.99 21.98
N GLN A 146 14.71 26.42 22.71
CA GLN A 146 16.07 25.91 22.59
C GLN A 146 16.61 26.01 21.15
N GLY A 147 16.24 27.07 20.42
CA GLY A 147 16.55 27.24 18.98
C GLY A 147 18.05 27.31 18.68
N GLU A 148 18.82 27.79 19.65
CA GLU A 148 20.29 27.84 19.61
C GLU A 148 20.95 26.51 19.96
N THR A 149 20.21 25.55 20.53
CA THR A 149 20.73 24.31 21.11
C THR A 149 20.42 23.09 20.25
N PHE A 150 21.44 22.29 20.03
CA PHE A 150 21.31 20.96 19.46
C PHE A 150 20.81 19.96 20.51
N LEU A 151 19.61 19.41 20.30
CA LEU A 151 19.04 18.43 21.24
C LEU A 151 19.78 17.09 21.16
N PRO A 152 19.77 16.29 22.24
CA PRO A 152 20.28 14.92 22.21
C PRO A 152 19.61 14.09 21.11
N LEU A 153 20.43 13.40 20.32
CA LEU A 153 19.97 12.54 19.24
C LEU A 153 19.64 11.15 19.76
N SER A 154 18.62 10.55 19.18
CA SER A 154 18.30 9.12 19.31
C SER A 154 18.55 8.42 17.98
N PHE A 155 19.04 7.19 18.04
CA PHE A 155 19.25 6.41 16.82
C PHE A 155 17.92 6.17 16.10
N GLU A 156 16.90 5.78 16.84
CA GLU A 156 15.58 5.41 16.33
C GLU A 156 14.86 6.59 15.64
N ASN A 157 14.76 7.77 16.28
CA ASN A 157 14.00 8.87 15.70
C ASN A 157 14.80 9.78 14.78
N ASP A 158 16.14 9.81 14.91
CA ASP A 158 16.95 10.82 14.24
C ASP A 158 17.92 10.25 13.19
N ILE A 159 18.26 8.95 13.26
CA ILE A 159 19.27 8.33 12.38
C ILE A 159 18.68 7.23 11.49
N ALA A 160 17.95 6.28 12.06
CA ALA A 160 17.29 5.20 11.32
C ALA A 160 16.37 5.73 10.19
N PRO A 161 15.63 6.84 10.34
CA PRO A 161 14.78 7.36 9.27
C PRO A 161 15.59 7.93 8.10
N ILE A 162 16.79 8.48 8.36
CA ILE A 162 17.70 8.93 7.31
C ILE A 162 18.17 7.74 6.50
N LEU A 163 18.64 6.67 7.16
CA LEU A 163 19.08 5.44 6.49
C LEU A 163 17.97 4.84 5.62
N THR A 164 16.74 4.88 6.12
CA THR A 164 15.54 4.41 5.41
C THR A 164 15.24 5.28 4.20
N ARG A 165 15.17 6.60 4.38
CA ARG A 165 14.86 7.55 3.31
C ARG A 165 15.88 7.51 2.18
N GLN A 166 17.15 7.24 2.50
CA GLN A 166 18.21 7.08 1.51
C GLN A 166 18.28 5.66 0.91
N GLY A 167 17.46 4.72 1.38
CA GLY A 167 17.38 3.36 0.86
C GLY A 167 18.54 2.45 1.30
N CYS A 168 19.35 2.85 2.29
CA CYS A 168 20.47 2.07 2.79
C CYS A 168 20.02 0.70 3.32
N ASN A 169 18.87 0.66 3.98
CA ASN A 169 18.25 -0.53 4.55
C ASN A 169 17.12 -1.10 3.68
N GLY A 170 17.06 -0.75 2.39
CA GLY A 170 16.13 -1.37 1.44
C GLY A 170 16.59 -2.78 1.04
N GLY A 171 15.66 -3.62 0.54
CA GLY A 171 15.95 -5.02 0.17
C GLY A 171 16.98 -5.19 -0.96
N GLY A 172 17.20 -4.14 -1.76
CA GLY A 172 18.27 -4.09 -2.74
C GLY A 172 19.66 -3.82 -2.16
N CYS A 173 19.76 -3.29 -0.93
CA CYS A 173 20.99 -2.84 -0.28
C CYS A 173 21.29 -3.67 1.00
N HIS A 174 21.48 -3.03 2.15
CA HIS A 174 21.83 -3.71 3.40
C HIS A 174 20.62 -4.31 4.13
N GLY A 175 19.39 -3.97 3.71
CA GLY A 175 18.14 -4.55 4.19
C GLY A 175 17.83 -5.96 3.68
N LYS A 176 18.71 -6.52 2.84
CA LYS A 176 18.61 -7.90 2.38
C LYS A 176 18.77 -8.85 3.58
N SER A 177 18.12 -10.01 3.57
CA SER A 177 18.10 -10.95 4.71
C SER A 177 19.48 -11.39 5.21
N ASP A 178 20.49 -11.39 4.34
CA ASP A 178 21.90 -11.71 4.62
C ASP A 178 22.82 -10.46 4.61
N GLY A 179 22.23 -9.27 4.50
CA GLY A 179 22.95 -8.02 4.27
C GLY A 179 23.68 -7.97 2.92
N ARG A 180 24.63 -7.03 2.80
CA ARG A 180 25.54 -6.92 1.66
C ARG A 180 26.92 -6.47 2.09
N GLY A 181 27.96 -7.07 1.50
CA GLY A 181 29.35 -6.69 1.76
C GLY A 181 29.76 -6.85 3.23
N GLY A 182 29.17 -7.83 3.93
CA GLY A 182 29.40 -8.04 5.36
C GLY A 182 28.78 -6.97 6.25
N PHE A 183 27.82 -6.18 5.77
CA PHE A 183 27.05 -5.22 6.56
C PHE A 183 25.55 -5.47 6.36
N GLN A 184 24.83 -5.57 7.48
CA GLN A 184 23.43 -5.90 7.53
C GLN A 184 22.66 -4.79 8.25
N LEU A 185 21.47 -4.50 7.73
CA LEU A 185 20.45 -3.69 8.35
C LEU A 185 19.11 -4.42 8.23
N SER A 186 18.18 -4.10 9.12
CA SER A 186 16.82 -4.56 9.12
C SER A 186 16.08 -3.88 7.96
N LEU A 187 15.27 -4.64 7.24
CA LEU A 187 14.57 -4.17 6.04
C LEU A 187 13.63 -2.99 6.35
N PHE A 188 13.96 -1.79 5.85
CA PHE A 188 13.26 -0.53 6.14
C PHE A 188 13.35 -0.08 7.62
N GLY A 189 14.33 -0.55 8.37
CA GLY A 189 14.64 -0.02 9.71
C GLY A 189 13.72 -0.54 10.81
N PHE A 190 13.07 -1.68 10.58
CA PHE A 190 12.07 -2.26 11.50
C PHE A 190 12.62 -2.79 12.82
N GLN A 191 13.94 -2.98 12.93
CA GLN A 191 14.63 -3.36 14.17
C GLN A 191 15.73 -2.33 14.46
N PRO A 192 15.38 -1.13 14.93
CA PRO A 192 16.34 -0.06 15.15
C PRO A 192 17.43 -0.47 16.16
N GLU A 193 17.10 -1.33 17.13
CA GLU A 193 18.10 -1.86 18.05
C GLU A 193 19.18 -2.68 17.37
N GLN A 194 18.76 -3.62 16.53
CA GLN A 194 19.70 -4.49 15.84
C GLN A 194 20.53 -3.71 14.81
N ASP A 195 19.92 -2.71 14.17
CA ASP A 195 20.59 -1.81 13.24
C ASP A 195 21.66 -0.97 13.93
N TYR A 196 21.35 -0.43 15.11
CA TYR A 196 22.31 0.29 15.93
C TYR A 196 23.53 -0.57 16.26
N GLU A 197 23.33 -1.82 16.69
CA GLU A 197 24.40 -2.76 16.99
C GLU A 197 25.27 -3.08 15.77
N TRP A 198 24.65 -3.31 14.61
CA TRP A 198 25.37 -3.59 13.36
C TRP A 198 26.17 -2.40 12.83
N ILE A 199 25.69 -1.18 13.08
CA ILE A 199 26.40 0.03 12.70
C ILE A 199 27.56 0.28 13.66
N THR A 200 27.32 0.23 14.97
CA THR A 200 28.24 0.77 15.98
C THR A 200 29.20 -0.26 16.57
N ARG A 201 28.78 -1.53 16.70
CA ARG A 201 29.54 -2.55 17.44
C ARG A 201 30.09 -3.66 16.56
N ASP A 202 29.32 -4.07 15.55
CA ASP A 202 29.70 -5.16 14.67
C ASP A 202 31.06 -4.92 14.00
N ILE A 203 31.79 -6.02 13.78
CA ILE A 203 33.17 -6.01 13.29
C ILE A 203 34.08 -5.08 14.13
N ARG A 204 33.94 -5.11 15.46
CA ARG A 204 34.72 -4.28 16.41
C ARG A 204 34.59 -2.78 16.14
N GLY A 205 33.42 -2.32 15.70
CA GLY A 205 33.10 -0.91 15.49
C GLY A 205 33.80 -0.24 14.29
N ARG A 206 34.35 -1.03 13.35
CA ARG A 206 35.12 -0.52 12.19
C ARG A 206 34.36 0.45 11.26
N ARG A 207 33.04 0.62 11.45
CA ARG A 207 32.20 1.48 10.60
C ARG A 207 32.12 2.92 11.08
N ILE A 208 32.44 3.17 12.34
CA ILE A 208 32.31 4.45 13.03
C ILE A 208 33.69 4.92 13.47
N PHE A 209 34.01 6.17 13.20
CA PHE A 209 35.26 6.80 13.63
C PHE A 209 34.96 8.14 14.33
N PRO A 210 34.72 8.14 15.65
CA PRO A 210 34.27 9.35 16.36
C PRO A 210 35.27 10.51 16.32
N ALA A 211 36.58 10.22 16.23
CA ALA A 211 37.63 11.24 16.19
C ALA A 211 37.71 12.00 14.85
N ALA A 212 37.20 11.42 13.77
CA ALA A 212 36.99 12.08 12.49
C ALA A 212 35.71 11.52 11.86
N PRO A 213 34.54 12.02 12.28
CA PRO A 213 33.23 11.46 11.92
C PRO A 213 33.03 11.29 10.42
N GLU A 214 33.45 12.26 9.61
CA GLU A 214 33.35 12.27 8.16
C GLU A 214 34.18 11.16 7.50
N ASP A 215 35.21 10.69 8.21
CA ASP A 215 36.04 9.57 7.79
C ASP A 215 35.47 8.19 8.17
N SER A 216 34.36 8.16 8.91
CA SER A 216 33.62 6.93 9.21
C SER A 216 33.27 6.21 7.91
N LEU A 217 33.51 4.89 7.88
CA LEU A 217 33.22 4.06 6.71
C LEU A 217 31.76 4.19 6.27
N LEU A 218 30.84 4.31 7.24
CA LEU A 218 29.42 4.56 7.00
C LEU A 218 29.20 5.80 6.11
N LEU A 219 29.76 6.94 6.49
CA LEU A 219 29.59 8.19 5.76
C LEU A 219 30.35 8.20 4.44
N ARG A 220 31.60 7.73 4.41
CA ARG A 220 32.40 7.68 3.17
C ARG A 220 31.78 6.81 2.08
N LYS A 221 31.12 5.70 2.46
CA LYS A 221 30.35 4.85 1.52
C LYS A 221 29.07 5.56 1.08
N ALA A 222 28.34 6.17 2.01
CA ALA A 222 27.08 6.86 1.71
C ALA A 222 27.27 8.07 0.79
N THR A 223 28.35 8.84 0.95
CA THR A 223 28.68 10.00 0.10
C THR A 223 29.50 9.64 -1.13
N MET A 224 29.83 8.35 -1.31
CA MET A 224 30.66 7.84 -2.41
C MET A 224 32.09 8.41 -2.46
N LYS A 225 32.62 8.93 -1.34
CA LYS A 225 34.06 9.26 -1.19
C LYS A 225 34.96 8.04 -1.36
N ILE A 226 34.41 6.85 -1.16
CA ILE A 226 35.04 5.58 -1.55
C ILE A 226 34.03 4.74 -2.35
N PRO A 227 34.51 3.84 -3.23
CA PRO A 227 33.64 3.02 -4.06
C PRO A 227 32.61 2.25 -3.24
N HIS A 228 31.33 2.44 -3.56
CA HIS A 228 30.21 1.78 -2.90
C HIS A 228 29.29 1.19 -3.97
N GLY A 229 29.07 -0.13 -3.91
CA GLY A 229 28.22 -0.82 -4.90
C GLY A 229 26.76 -0.38 -4.89
N GLY A 230 26.30 0.24 -3.81
CA GLY A 230 24.98 0.87 -3.74
C GLY A 230 24.92 2.27 -4.36
N GLY A 231 26.02 2.83 -4.87
CA GLY A 231 26.08 4.21 -5.36
C GLY A 231 26.08 5.26 -4.25
N LYS A 232 25.97 6.53 -4.65
CA LYS A 232 25.82 7.66 -3.74
C LYS A 232 24.42 7.68 -3.14
N ARG A 233 24.34 7.81 -1.82
CA ARG A 233 23.10 7.74 -1.02
C ARG A 233 22.88 8.97 -0.17
N LEU A 234 23.92 9.77 0.08
CA LEU A 234 23.83 10.93 0.94
C LEU A 234 24.68 12.07 0.36
N GLU A 235 24.18 13.28 0.50
CA GLU A 235 24.82 14.50 0.01
C GLU A 235 25.36 15.31 1.18
N GLU A 236 26.62 15.73 1.12
CA GLU A 236 27.30 16.42 2.24
C GLU A 236 26.69 17.79 2.55
N SER A 237 26.01 18.40 1.59
CA SER A 237 25.31 19.67 1.76
C SER A 237 23.97 19.54 2.50
N THR A 238 23.51 18.33 2.81
CA THR A 238 22.17 18.11 3.39
C THR A 238 22.18 18.18 4.92
N PRO A 239 21.09 18.69 5.53
CA PRO A 239 20.91 18.63 6.98
C PRO A 239 20.98 17.19 7.53
N GLU A 240 20.52 16.21 6.76
CA GLU A 240 20.55 14.79 7.13
C GLU A 240 21.99 14.28 7.24
N TYR A 241 22.91 14.69 6.36
CA TYR A 241 24.34 14.37 6.50
C TYR A 241 24.94 14.96 7.78
N ASN A 242 24.70 16.25 8.02
CA ASN A 242 25.23 16.95 9.20
C ASN A 242 24.71 16.32 10.50
N ARG A 243 23.46 15.85 10.51
CA ARG A 243 22.88 15.13 11.65
C ARG A 243 23.58 13.79 11.89
N MET A 244 23.91 13.03 10.83
CA MET A 244 24.68 11.78 10.97
C MET A 244 26.11 12.03 11.46
N VAL A 245 26.78 13.08 10.98
CA VAL A 245 28.10 13.52 11.47
C VAL A 245 28.03 13.79 12.97
N ARG A 246 27.09 14.63 13.41
CA ARG A 246 26.92 14.98 14.82
C ARG A 246 26.57 13.79 15.71
N TRP A 247 25.79 12.84 15.20
CA TRP A 247 25.54 11.61 15.93
C TRP A 247 26.83 10.82 16.19
N ILE A 248 27.73 10.76 15.21
CA ILE A 248 29.03 10.10 15.36
C ILE A 248 29.95 10.88 16.30
N GLU A 249 29.99 12.22 16.19
CA GLU A 249 30.74 13.11 17.09
C GLU A 249 30.32 12.94 18.55
N ALA A 250 29.01 12.79 18.79
CA ALA A 250 28.45 12.55 20.10
C ALA A 250 28.69 11.13 20.63
N ASN A 251 29.60 10.38 19.99
CA ASN A 251 29.92 8.98 20.28
C ASN A 251 28.72 8.05 20.10
N THR A 252 27.94 8.28 19.05
CA THR A 252 26.81 7.46 18.61
C THR A 252 25.79 7.18 19.71
N PRO A 253 25.16 8.20 20.33
CA PRO A 253 24.16 7.94 21.37
C PRO A 253 23.00 7.12 20.80
N ARG A 254 22.60 6.06 21.51
CA ARG A 254 21.38 5.30 21.18
C ARG A 254 20.12 6.15 21.35
N GLY A 255 20.15 7.07 22.31
CA GLY A 255 18.98 7.78 22.81
C GLY A 255 18.61 7.30 24.22
N PRO A 256 17.79 8.07 24.94
CA PRO A 256 17.35 7.70 26.29
C PRO A 256 16.39 6.49 26.26
N ALA A 257 16.24 5.78 27.38
CA ALA A 257 15.43 4.57 27.47
C ALA A 257 13.93 4.83 27.22
N ASP A 258 13.48 6.04 27.48
CA ASP A 258 12.12 6.57 27.28
C ASP A 258 12.00 7.35 25.96
N THR A 259 12.85 7.06 24.97
CA THR A 259 12.76 7.67 23.63
C THR A 259 11.32 7.55 23.10
N PRO A 260 10.64 8.68 22.80
CA PRO A 260 9.26 8.65 22.33
C PRO A 260 9.13 7.87 21.03
N GLN A 261 8.21 6.92 20.99
CA GLN A 261 7.87 6.15 19.79
C GLN A 261 6.89 6.94 18.92
N ILE A 262 7.03 6.82 17.60
CA ILE A 262 6.00 7.31 16.67
C ILE A 262 4.71 6.53 16.89
N VAL A 263 3.58 7.23 16.85
CA VAL A 263 2.24 6.64 16.99
C VAL A 263 1.33 6.93 15.80
N LYS A 264 1.69 7.91 14.97
CA LYS A 264 0.92 8.30 13.79
C LYS A 264 1.74 9.16 12.84
N LEU A 265 1.56 8.96 11.55
CA LEU A 265 1.91 9.93 10.50
C LEU A 265 0.64 10.65 10.02
N THR A 266 0.72 11.97 9.81
CA THR A 266 -0.34 12.74 9.13
C THR A 266 0.26 13.44 7.90
N VAL A 267 -0.42 13.35 6.76
CA VAL A 267 -0.11 14.13 5.56
C VAL A 267 -1.17 15.19 5.33
N GLU A 268 -0.71 16.42 5.07
CA GLU A 268 -1.57 17.54 4.72
C GLU A 268 -1.16 18.13 3.37
N PRO A 269 -2.11 18.58 2.54
CA PRO A 269 -3.55 18.36 2.69
C PRO A 269 -3.92 16.88 2.49
N ALA A 270 -4.87 16.37 3.27
CA ALA A 270 -5.38 15.00 3.14
C ALA A 270 -6.19 14.75 1.85
N PHE A 271 -6.74 15.82 1.25
CA PHE A 271 -7.44 15.79 -0.03
C PHE A 271 -7.24 17.12 -0.76
N GLU A 272 -6.97 17.07 -2.07
CA GLU A 272 -7.03 18.24 -2.94
C GLU A 272 -7.63 17.94 -4.31
N SER A 273 -8.29 18.96 -4.87
CA SER A 273 -8.79 18.97 -6.23
C SER A 273 -7.93 19.93 -7.06
N LEU A 274 -7.08 19.37 -7.93
CA LEU A 274 -6.12 20.12 -8.74
C LEU A 274 -6.64 20.29 -10.16
N GLY A 275 -6.50 21.48 -10.75
CA GLY A 275 -6.64 21.64 -12.19
C GLY A 275 -5.51 20.90 -12.92
N HIS A 276 -5.66 20.68 -14.22
CA HIS A 276 -4.63 20.01 -15.01
C HIS A 276 -3.29 20.78 -15.00
N HIS A 277 -2.20 20.08 -14.76
CA HIS A 277 -0.84 20.63 -14.58
C HIS A 277 -0.71 21.61 -13.42
N ASP A 278 -1.58 21.54 -12.42
CA ASP A 278 -1.38 22.26 -11.16
C ASP A 278 -0.49 21.46 -10.20
N GLN A 279 0.11 22.19 -9.27
CA GLN A 279 0.98 21.65 -8.24
C GLN A 279 0.41 21.85 -6.85
N GLN A 280 0.71 20.89 -5.97
CA GLN A 280 0.38 20.93 -4.56
C GLN A 280 1.52 20.36 -3.74
N GLN A 281 2.03 21.14 -2.79
CA GLN A 281 2.98 20.66 -1.80
C GLN A 281 2.26 19.88 -0.71
N LEU A 282 2.83 18.74 -0.33
CA LEU A 282 2.43 17.98 0.83
C LEU A 282 3.40 18.23 2.00
N THR A 283 2.89 18.12 3.22
CA THR A 283 3.71 18.06 4.45
C THR A 283 3.41 16.77 5.20
N GLY A 284 4.44 16.12 5.73
CA GLY A 284 4.34 14.97 6.61
C GLY A 284 4.68 15.34 8.06
N THR A 285 3.75 15.10 8.97
CA THR A 285 3.93 15.34 10.42
C THR A 285 3.92 14.01 11.17
N ALA A 286 5.01 13.68 11.85
CA ALA A 286 5.06 12.56 12.78
C ALA A 286 4.55 12.99 14.15
N HIS A 287 3.70 12.16 14.75
CA HIS A 287 3.19 12.31 16.11
C HIS A 287 3.81 11.25 16.99
N TYR A 288 4.35 11.66 18.15
CA TYR A 288 5.03 10.77 19.07
C TYR A 288 4.19 10.51 20.33
N SER A 289 4.52 9.42 21.02
CA SER A 289 3.86 8.94 22.25
C SER A 289 3.93 9.91 23.43
N ASP A 290 4.89 10.84 23.44
CA ASP A 290 4.98 11.93 24.42
C ASP A 290 4.10 13.14 24.06
N GLY A 291 3.32 13.05 22.98
CA GLY A 291 2.47 14.12 22.46
C GLY A 291 3.21 15.13 21.56
N SER A 292 4.53 15.02 21.42
CA SER A 292 5.30 15.88 20.54
C SER A 292 5.00 15.60 19.07
N ARG A 293 5.26 16.61 18.22
CA ARG A 293 5.07 16.54 16.77
C ARG A 293 6.32 17.04 16.07
N ARG A 294 6.68 16.42 14.94
CA ARG A 294 7.83 16.84 14.14
C ARG A 294 7.44 16.88 12.67
N ASP A 295 7.87 17.92 11.97
CA ASP A 295 7.89 17.90 10.51
C ASP A 295 8.96 16.91 10.03
N VAL A 296 8.50 15.88 9.34
CA VAL A 296 9.33 14.81 8.81
C VAL A 296 9.28 14.77 7.28
N THR A 297 8.72 15.80 6.63
CA THR A 297 8.45 15.82 5.19
C THR A 297 9.65 15.37 4.33
N PRO A 298 10.89 15.84 4.57
CA PRO A 298 12.05 15.42 3.76
C PRO A 298 12.46 13.95 3.97
N LEU A 299 12.00 13.34 5.07
CA LEU A 299 12.25 11.94 5.44
C LEU A 299 11.09 11.02 5.05
N VAL A 300 9.97 11.56 4.59
CA VAL A 300 8.83 10.76 4.11
C VAL A 300 9.15 10.19 2.74
N GLU A 301 8.78 8.93 2.53
CA GLU A 301 8.71 8.35 1.21
C GLU A 301 7.33 8.57 0.60
N PHE A 302 7.25 9.41 -0.44
CA PHE A 302 6.01 9.68 -1.18
C PHE A 302 5.90 8.82 -2.44
N ARG A 303 4.71 8.27 -2.70
CA ARG A 303 4.42 7.46 -3.90
C ARG A 303 3.01 7.71 -4.43
N SER A 304 2.88 8.04 -5.71
CA SER A 304 1.57 8.08 -6.38
C SER A 304 1.13 6.69 -6.82
N LYS A 305 -0.12 6.33 -6.55
CA LYS A 305 -0.72 5.04 -6.92
C LYS A 305 -0.99 4.93 -8.43
N ASP A 306 -1.48 5.99 -9.04
CA ASP A 306 -1.65 6.13 -10.49
C ASP A 306 -0.90 7.37 -10.99
N THR A 307 0.30 7.12 -11.52
CA THR A 307 1.20 8.17 -12.04
C THR A 307 0.71 8.80 -13.33
N SER A 308 -0.36 8.30 -13.95
CA SER A 308 -0.96 8.93 -15.13
C SER A 308 -1.93 10.07 -14.77
N VAL A 309 -2.44 10.10 -13.53
CA VAL A 309 -3.31 11.18 -13.01
C VAL A 309 -2.47 12.27 -12.34
N ALA A 310 -1.57 11.88 -11.43
CA ALA A 310 -0.66 12.81 -10.76
C ALA A 310 0.64 12.12 -10.37
N THR A 311 1.74 12.86 -10.38
CA THR A 311 3.06 12.43 -9.89
C THR A 311 3.40 13.15 -8.59
N VAL A 312 4.36 12.62 -7.82
CA VAL A 312 4.89 13.26 -6.62
C VAL A 312 6.41 13.11 -6.62
N ASP A 313 7.12 14.18 -6.26
CA ASP A 313 8.58 14.17 -6.16
C ASP A 313 9.08 13.83 -4.74
N ALA A 314 10.41 13.76 -4.60
CA ALA A 314 11.09 13.45 -3.35
C ALA A 314 10.83 14.44 -2.19
N ARG A 315 10.35 15.65 -2.49
CA ARG A 315 10.03 16.72 -1.52
C ARG A 315 8.54 16.73 -1.16
N GLY A 316 7.73 15.83 -1.72
CA GLY A 316 6.28 15.84 -1.53
C GLY A 316 5.55 16.82 -2.45
N LEU A 317 6.18 17.34 -3.51
CA LEU A 317 5.51 18.19 -4.49
C LEU A 317 4.73 17.32 -5.49
N VAL A 318 3.41 17.38 -5.40
CA VAL A 318 2.48 16.72 -6.32
C VAL A 318 2.32 17.57 -7.58
N THR A 319 2.37 16.95 -8.75
CA THR A 319 2.03 17.56 -10.04
C THR A 319 0.95 16.74 -10.72
N SER A 320 -0.22 17.33 -10.92
CA SER A 320 -1.31 16.73 -11.71
C SER A 320 -0.98 16.72 -13.21
N LEU A 321 -1.55 15.77 -13.94
CA LEU A 321 -1.28 15.57 -15.37
C LEU A 321 -2.56 15.74 -16.21
N GLU A 322 -2.52 15.30 -17.47
CA GLU A 322 -3.62 15.41 -18.43
C GLU A 322 -4.81 14.47 -18.15
N ARG A 323 -4.62 13.38 -17.38
CA ARG A 323 -5.70 12.41 -17.18
C ARG A 323 -6.63 12.87 -16.06
N THR A 324 -7.90 13.11 -16.39
CA THR A 324 -8.99 13.25 -15.42
C THR A 324 -9.15 11.97 -14.59
N GLY A 325 -9.32 12.12 -13.28
CA GLY A 325 -9.50 11.00 -12.38
C GLY A 325 -9.18 11.31 -10.93
N GLU A 326 -9.08 10.26 -10.13
CA GLU A 326 -8.61 10.33 -8.75
C GLU A 326 -7.45 9.36 -8.57
N THR A 327 -6.42 9.81 -7.87
CA THR A 327 -5.30 8.98 -7.41
C THR A 327 -5.03 9.25 -5.94
N SER A 328 -4.13 8.48 -5.36
CA SER A 328 -3.71 8.63 -3.97
C SER A 328 -2.19 8.71 -3.93
N VAL A 329 -1.68 9.65 -3.14
CA VAL A 329 -0.27 9.76 -2.78
C VAL A 329 -0.10 9.13 -1.41
N LEU A 330 0.54 7.96 -1.38
CA LEU A 330 0.95 7.27 -0.17
C LEU A 330 2.20 7.96 0.39
N ALA A 331 2.21 8.18 1.69
CA ALA A 331 3.36 8.65 2.47
C ALA A 331 3.71 7.59 3.51
N LEU A 332 5.00 7.26 3.61
CA LEU A 332 5.52 6.29 4.56
C LEU A 332 6.65 6.91 5.38
N TYR A 333 6.62 6.70 6.70
CA TYR A 333 7.68 7.12 7.61
C TYR A 333 7.68 6.24 8.86
N GLN A 334 8.81 5.57 9.14
CA GLN A 334 9.00 4.69 10.30
C GLN A 334 7.87 3.65 10.53
N GLY A 335 7.43 2.99 9.45
CA GLY A 335 6.36 1.96 9.53
C GLY A 335 4.94 2.52 9.58
N GLU A 336 4.76 3.81 9.83
CA GLU A 336 3.48 4.49 9.75
C GLU A 336 3.18 4.96 8.32
N ASP A 337 1.91 4.90 7.94
CA ASP A 337 1.41 5.32 6.64
C ASP A 337 0.33 6.41 6.74
N SER A 338 0.26 7.27 5.73
CA SER A 338 -0.81 8.25 5.55
C SER A 338 -1.03 8.49 4.06
N VAL A 339 -2.22 8.96 3.69
CA VAL A 339 -2.60 9.13 2.28
C VAL A 339 -3.15 10.53 2.05
N SER A 340 -2.65 11.20 1.00
CA SER A 340 -3.30 12.36 0.39
C SER A 340 -4.04 11.94 -0.88
N LYS A 341 -5.32 12.30 -0.99
CA LYS A 341 -6.14 12.02 -2.16
C LYS A 341 -6.07 13.19 -3.15
N ILE A 342 -5.74 12.89 -4.39
CA ILE A 342 -5.60 13.89 -5.44
C ILE A 342 -6.68 13.63 -6.48
N LEU A 343 -7.52 14.63 -6.71
CA LEU A 343 -8.55 14.62 -7.73
C LEU A 343 -8.20 15.61 -8.83
N VAL A 344 -8.30 15.18 -10.08
CA VAL A 344 -8.15 16.02 -11.26
C VAL A 344 -9.48 15.97 -12.02
N PRO A 345 -10.31 17.03 -11.94
CA PRO A 345 -11.59 17.06 -12.64
C PRO A 345 -11.40 17.26 -14.15
N SER A 346 -12.42 16.97 -14.93
CA SER A 346 -12.43 17.24 -16.37
C SER A 346 -12.38 18.74 -16.64
N ASN A 347 -11.61 19.13 -17.65
CA ASN A 347 -11.70 20.47 -18.24
C ASN A 347 -12.97 20.64 -19.10
N GLU A 348 -13.63 19.55 -19.47
CA GLU A 348 -14.85 19.60 -20.27
C GLU A 348 -16.02 20.04 -19.38
N THR A 349 -16.56 21.21 -19.70
CA THR A 349 -17.80 21.69 -19.06
C THR A 349 -18.95 21.41 -20.02
N PRO A 350 -19.86 20.46 -19.73
CA PRO A 350 -21.00 20.23 -20.60
C PRO A 350 -21.92 21.46 -20.58
N GLU A 351 -22.48 21.83 -21.75
CA GLU A 351 -23.44 22.96 -21.86
C GLU A 351 -24.66 22.78 -20.92
N ALA A 352 -25.09 21.53 -20.73
CA ALA A 352 -26.06 21.14 -19.73
C ALA A 352 -25.66 19.80 -19.11
N TRP A 353 -25.77 19.67 -17.79
CA TRP A 353 -25.51 18.41 -17.11
C TRP A 353 -26.61 17.39 -17.46
N PRO A 354 -26.28 16.25 -18.10
CA PRO A 354 -27.31 15.28 -18.48
C PRO A 354 -28.08 14.75 -17.27
N ALA A 355 -29.38 14.49 -17.47
CA ALA A 355 -30.21 13.91 -16.41
C ALA A 355 -29.67 12.54 -16.00
N PHE A 356 -29.47 12.34 -14.69
CA PHE A 356 -29.09 11.08 -14.09
C PHE A 356 -30.12 10.74 -13.01
N PRO A 357 -31.16 9.95 -13.35
CA PRO A 357 -32.19 9.56 -12.39
C PRO A 357 -31.56 8.79 -11.22
N ILE A 358 -31.80 9.26 -10.00
CA ILE A 358 -31.37 8.57 -8.79
C ILE A 358 -32.47 7.58 -8.42
N THR A 359 -32.21 6.29 -8.56
CA THR A 359 -33.18 5.24 -8.23
C THR A 359 -32.88 4.56 -6.90
N ASN A 360 -31.64 4.66 -6.42
CA ASN A 360 -31.18 4.05 -5.17
C ASN A 360 -29.97 4.82 -4.61
N PHE A 361 -29.53 4.44 -3.42
CA PHE A 361 -28.41 5.11 -2.74
C PHE A 361 -27.07 4.99 -3.48
N ILE A 362 -26.85 3.93 -4.29
CA ILE A 362 -25.63 3.76 -5.10
C ILE A 362 -25.58 4.84 -6.18
N ASP A 363 -26.71 5.15 -6.81
CA ASP A 363 -26.82 6.22 -7.80
C ASP A 363 -26.45 7.58 -7.20
N GLU A 364 -26.79 7.84 -5.93
CA GLU A 364 -26.38 9.06 -5.24
C GLU A 364 -24.85 9.17 -5.13
N HIS A 365 -24.17 8.06 -4.80
CA HIS A 365 -22.71 8.01 -4.74
C HIS A 365 -22.08 8.19 -6.12
N ILE A 366 -22.61 7.54 -7.15
CA ILE A 366 -22.15 7.68 -8.54
C ILE A 366 -22.32 9.13 -9.01
N GLN A 367 -23.51 9.71 -8.83
CA GLN A 367 -23.79 11.08 -9.27
C GLN A 367 -22.88 12.09 -8.57
N ARG A 368 -22.70 11.95 -7.24
CA ARG A 368 -21.80 12.81 -6.47
C ARG A 368 -20.39 12.73 -7.02
N LYS A 369 -19.89 11.52 -7.30
CA LYS A 369 -18.52 11.33 -7.80
C LYS A 369 -18.33 11.89 -9.21
N LEU A 370 -19.29 11.67 -10.11
CA LEU A 370 -19.28 12.22 -11.47
C LEU A 370 -19.26 13.75 -11.47
N LYS A 371 -20.11 14.39 -10.64
CA LYS A 371 -20.12 15.84 -10.47
C LYS A 371 -18.78 16.40 -9.98
N VAL A 372 -18.19 15.78 -8.96
CA VAL A 372 -16.87 16.20 -8.44
C VAL A 372 -15.78 16.04 -9.49
N LEU A 373 -15.83 14.99 -10.32
CA LEU A 373 -14.90 14.80 -11.43
C LEU A 373 -15.22 15.65 -12.67
N ALA A 374 -16.32 16.42 -12.67
CA ALA A 374 -16.86 17.09 -13.85
C ALA A 374 -17.03 16.15 -15.06
N VAL A 375 -17.33 14.86 -14.83
CA VAL A 375 -17.55 13.88 -15.89
C VAL A 375 -19.06 13.69 -16.08
N PRO A 376 -19.63 14.01 -17.25
CA PRO A 376 -21.05 13.78 -17.49
C PRO A 376 -21.37 12.28 -17.46
N PRO A 377 -22.52 11.87 -16.91
CA PRO A 377 -22.95 10.48 -16.94
C PRO A 377 -23.15 10.00 -18.38
N SER A 378 -22.81 8.74 -18.64
CA SER A 378 -23.13 8.10 -19.92
C SER A 378 -24.65 8.00 -20.11
N PRO A 379 -25.15 8.06 -21.36
CA PRO A 379 -26.56 7.85 -21.64
C PRO A 379 -27.01 6.45 -21.19
N LEU A 380 -28.31 6.33 -20.89
CA LEU A 380 -28.89 5.04 -20.54
C LEU A 380 -28.70 4.06 -21.71
N ALA A 381 -28.15 2.88 -21.42
CA ALA A 381 -27.98 1.84 -22.42
C ALA A 381 -29.33 1.43 -23.02
N ASP A 382 -29.38 1.16 -24.33
CA ASP A 382 -30.55 0.57 -24.97
C ASP A 382 -30.89 -0.82 -24.42
N ASP A 383 -32.07 -1.33 -24.74
CA ASP A 383 -32.58 -2.58 -24.17
C ASP A 383 -31.80 -3.82 -24.62
N ALA A 384 -31.38 -3.89 -25.87
CA ALA A 384 -30.60 -5.01 -26.39
C ALA A 384 -29.21 -5.06 -25.71
N THR A 385 -28.58 -3.89 -25.54
CA THR A 385 -27.33 -3.74 -24.81
C THR A 385 -27.51 -4.12 -23.33
N PHE A 386 -28.59 -3.68 -22.68
CA PHE A 386 -28.83 -3.95 -21.27
C PHE A 386 -29.05 -5.43 -20.98
N ILE A 387 -29.98 -6.11 -21.67
CA ILE A 387 -30.26 -7.53 -21.42
C ILE A 387 -29.02 -8.39 -21.62
N ARG A 388 -28.23 -8.10 -22.67
CA ARG A 388 -26.98 -8.82 -22.94
C ARG A 388 -25.99 -8.64 -21.80
N ARG A 389 -25.76 -7.40 -21.32
CA ARG A 389 -24.82 -7.11 -20.22
C ARG A 389 -25.28 -7.73 -18.90
N ALA A 390 -26.56 -7.57 -18.56
CA ALA A 390 -27.12 -8.09 -17.30
C ALA A 390 -27.04 -9.63 -17.24
N THR A 391 -27.43 -10.32 -18.32
CA THR A 391 -27.42 -11.79 -18.36
C THR A 391 -26.00 -12.35 -18.31
N LEU A 392 -25.05 -11.75 -19.05
CA LEU A 392 -23.64 -12.16 -18.98
C LEU A 392 -23.04 -11.94 -17.59
N GLN A 393 -23.33 -10.81 -16.96
CA GLN A 393 -22.74 -10.45 -15.67
C GLN A 393 -23.29 -11.29 -14.51
N ILE A 394 -24.61 -11.53 -14.50
CA ILE A 394 -25.32 -12.17 -13.38
C ILE A 394 -25.38 -13.69 -13.58
N ALA A 395 -25.74 -14.15 -14.78
CA ALA A 395 -25.96 -15.57 -15.08
C ALA A 395 -24.80 -16.22 -15.86
N GLY A 396 -23.79 -15.46 -16.29
CA GLY A 396 -22.60 -16.02 -16.95
C GLY A 396 -22.82 -16.54 -18.37
N LYS A 397 -23.98 -16.25 -18.98
CA LYS A 397 -24.34 -16.72 -20.34
C LYS A 397 -25.08 -15.64 -21.13
N LEU A 398 -25.23 -15.87 -22.43
CA LEU A 398 -26.06 -15.01 -23.30
C LEU A 398 -27.55 -15.31 -23.06
N PRO A 399 -28.43 -14.29 -23.19
CA PRO A 399 -29.87 -14.54 -23.21
C PRO A 399 -30.26 -15.33 -24.46
N THR A 400 -31.32 -16.12 -24.39
CA THR A 400 -31.88 -16.79 -25.58
C THR A 400 -32.57 -15.78 -26.51
N PRO A 401 -32.77 -16.10 -27.80
CA PRO A 401 -33.53 -15.24 -28.71
C PRO A 401 -34.91 -14.86 -28.14
N ASP A 402 -35.65 -15.84 -27.60
CA ASP A 402 -36.98 -15.60 -27.01
C ASP A 402 -36.95 -14.64 -25.81
N GLU A 403 -35.90 -14.71 -24.97
CA GLU A 403 -35.71 -13.80 -23.84
C GLU A 403 -35.42 -12.37 -24.33
N VAL A 404 -34.62 -12.23 -25.39
CA VAL A 404 -34.33 -10.93 -26.02
C VAL A 404 -35.60 -10.33 -26.62
N ASP A 405 -36.36 -11.11 -27.38
CA ASP A 405 -37.60 -10.65 -28.00
C ASP A 405 -38.62 -10.25 -26.94
N SER A 406 -38.83 -11.08 -25.92
CA SER A 406 -39.75 -10.78 -24.82
C SER A 406 -39.37 -9.50 -24.06
N TYR A 407 -38.09 -9.28 -23.81
CA TYR A 407 -37.61 -8.12 -23.07
C TYR A 407 -37.63 -6.82 -23.89
N THR A 408 -37.24 -6.90 -25.18
CA THR A 408 -37.17 -5.72 -26.05
C THR A 408 -38.56 -5.22 -26.47
N HIS A 409 -39.54 -6.13 -26.63
CA HIS A 409 -40.94 -5.76 -26.93
C HIS A 409 -41.74 -5.34 -25.70
N SER A 410 -41.25 -5.61 -24.48
CA SER A 410 -41.93 -5.19 -23.25
C SER A 410 -41.90 -3.66 -23.07
N THR A 411 -43.07 -3.09 -22.80
CA THR A 411 -43.26 -1.67 -22.46
C THR A 411 -43.39 -1.41 -20.95
N ASP A 412 -43.25 -2.44 -20.10
CA ASP A 412 -43.33 -2.27 -18.65
C ASP A 412 -42.16 -1.40 -18.16
N PRO A 413 -42.41 -0.27 -17.48
CA PRO A 413 -41.36 0.59 -16.94
C PRO A 413 -40.44 -0.11 -15.93
N ARG A 414 -40.87 -1.25 -15.35
CA ARG A 414 -40.09 -2.05 -14.39
C ARG A 414 -39.34 -3.23 -15.02
N LYS A 415 -39.35 -3.38 -16.35
CA LYS A 415 -38.73 -4.54 -17.02
C LYS A 415 -37.27 -4.77 -16.66
N ARG A 416 -36.49 -3.71 -16.40
CA ARG A 416 -35.08 -3.81 -15.95
C ARG A 416 -34.96 -4.45 -14.59
N GLN A 417 -35.77 -3.99 -13.63
CA GLN A 417 -35.80 -4.55 -12.27
C GLN A 417 -36.25 -6.01 -12.30
N GLN A 418 -37.34 -6.31 -13.03
CA GLN A 418 -37.86 -7.68 -13.17
C GLN A 418 -36.84 -8.62 -13.82
N LEU A 419 -36.09 -8.15 -14.82
CA LEU A 419 -34.99 -8.92 -15.41
C LEU A 419 -33.90 -9.21 -14.37
N ILE A 420 -33.46 -8.21 -13.61
CA ILE A 420 -32.43 -8.38 -12.57
C ILE A 420 -32.93 -9.37 -11.50
N ASP A 421 -34.14 -9.19 -10.98
CA ASP A 421 -34.73 -10.06 -9.96
C ASP A 421 -34.81 -11.50 -10.47
N ARG A 422 -35.28 -11.70 -11.70
CA ARG A 422 -35.33 -13.02 -12.34
C ARG A 422 -33.94 -13.65 -12.45
N LEU A 423 -32.94 -12.88 -12.85
CA LEU A 423 -31.56 -13.37 -13.02
C LEU A 423 -30.92 -13.72 -11.68
N VAL A 424 -31.04 -12.89 -10.64
CA VAL A 424 -30.45 -13.15 -9.32
C VAL A 424 -31.10 -14.36 -8.63
N HIS A 425 -32.40 -14.61 -8.86
CA HIS A 425 -33.07 -15.80 -8.33
C HIS A 425 -32.90 -17.05 -9.22
N SER A 426 -32.15 -16.96 -10.32
CA SER A 426 -31.97 -18.08 -11.25
C SER A 426 -30.94 -19.10 -10.75
N GLY A 427 -31.08 -20.35 -11.23
CA GLY A 427 -30.05 -21.37 -11.05
C GLY A 427 -28.71 -20.97 -11.71
N ASP A 428 -28.76 -20.25 -12.83
CA ASP A 428 -27.58 -19.79 -13.54
C ASP A 428 -26.75 -18.78 -12.73
N TYR A 429 -27.39 -17.91 -11.95
CA TYR A 429 -26.69 -17.04 -11.00
C TYR A 429 -25.91 -17.86 -9.97
N ALA A 430 -26.57 -18.85 -9.36
CA ALA A 430 -25.93 -19.72 -8.39
C ALA A 430 -24.75 -20.50 -8.99
N ASP A 431 -24.90 -21.03 -10.21
CA ASP A 431 -23.85 -21.74 -10.93
C ASP A 431 -22.67 -20.81 -11.30
N HIS A 432 -22.97 -19.62 -11.83
CA HIS A 432 -21.95 -18.66 -12.25
C HIS A 432 -21.12 -18.13 -11.07
N PHE A 433 -21.78 -17.73 -9.98
CA PHE A 433 -21.08 -17.25 -8.79
C PHE A 433 -20.39 -18.37 -8.02
N ALA A 434 -20.92 -19.60 -8.02
CA ALA A 434 -20.23 -20.75 -7.44
C ALA A 434 -18.91 -21.06 -8.16
N GLN A 435 -18.87 -20.87 -9.48
CA GLN A 435 -17.64 -21.01 -10.25
C GLN A 435 -16.64 -19.90 -9.92
N LYS A 436 -17.08 -18.63 -9.82
CA LYS A 436 -16.20 -17.51 -9.38
C LYS A 436 -15.59 -17.79 -8.01
N TRP A 437 -16.41 -18.21 -7.04
CA TRP A 437 -15.95 -18.59 -5.70
C TRP A 437 -15.06 -19.83 -5.71
N SER A 438 -15.35 -20.81 -6.57
CA SER A 438 -14.48 -21.98 -6.75
C SER A 438 -13.09 -21.59 -7.24
N ASP A 439 -12.98 -20.60 -8.12
CA ASP A 439 -11.69 -20.10 -8.60
C ASP A 439 -10.90 -19.36 -7.51
N LEU A 440 -11.58 -18.48 -6.75
CA LEU A 440 -11.00 -17.77 -5.60
C LEU A 440 -10.51 -18.74 -4.52
N LEU A 441 -11.33 -19.74 -4.19
CA LEU A 441 -11.04 -20.77 -3.17
C LEU A 441 -10.20 -21.94 -3.71
N ARG A 442 -9.61 -21.77 -4.90
CA ARG A 442 -8.69 -22.72 -5.53
C ARG A 442 -9.26 -24.13 -5.64
N ASN A 443 -10.56 -24.29 -5.84
CA ASN A 443 -11.21 -25.60 -5.96
C ASN A 443 -10.75 -26.35 -7.23
N LYS A 444 -9.62 -27.05 -7.13
CA LYS A 444 -8.88 -27.61 -8.27
C LYS A 444 -8.54 -29.08 -8.03
N ARG A 445 -8.54 -29.86 -9.12
CA ARG A 445 -8.18 -31.29 -9.11
C ARG A 445 -6.77 -31.61 -9.61
N ARG A 446 -6.04 -30.63 -10.18
CA ARG A 446 -4.67 -30.78 -10.74
C ARG A 446 -4.49 -32.02 -11.65
N GLY A 447 -5.51 -32.37 -12.44
CA GLY A 447 -5.50 -33.56 -13.31
C GLY A 447 -5.69 -34.91 -12.59
N GLN A 448 -5.99 -34.92 -11.29
CA GLN A 448 -6.12 -36.12 -10.47
C GLN A 448 -7.57 -36.57 -10.38
N ARG A 449 -7.85 -37.80 -10.84
CA ARG A 449 -9.22 -38.36 -10.84
C ARG A 449 -9.77 -38.56 -9.42
N ASN A 450 -8.93 -38.97 -8.47
CA ASN A 450 -9.33 -39.19 -7.07
C ASN A 450 -9.75 -37.91 -6.32
N ARG A 451 -9.40 -36.71 -6.82
CA ARG A 451 -9.84 -35.42 -6.24
C ARG A 451 -11.15 -34.91 -6.85
N GLN A 452 -11.61 -35.50 -7.95
CA GLN A 452 -12.83 -35.05 -8.64
C GLN A 452 -14.07 -35.05 -7.73
N PRO A 453 -14.36 -36.11 -6.93
CA PRO A 453 -15.54 -36.11 -6.07
C PRO A 453 -15.56 -34.93 -5.08
N GLY A 454 -14.44 -34.67 -4.40
CA GLY A 454 -14.32 -33.55 -3.47
C GLY A 454 -14.50 -32.18 -4.14
N THR A 455 -13.90 -31.98 -5.33
CA THR A 455 -14.06 -30.71 -6.05
C THR A 455 -15.50 -30.46 -6.51
N ILE A 456 -16.21 -31.50 -6.95
CA ILE A 456 -17.63 -31.42 -7.35
C ILE A 456 -18.50 -31.15 -6.12
N ALA A 457 -18.26 -31.86 -5.02
CA ALA A 457 -19.00 -31.68 -3.77
C ALA A 457 -18.82 -30.26 -3.22
N PHE A 458 -17.60 -29.72 -3.25
CA PHE A 458 -17.33 -28.36 -2.77
C PHE A 458 -17.97 -27.30 -3.68
N HIS A 459 -17.90 -27.46 -5.00
CA HIS A 459 -18.62 -26.57 -5.93
C HIS A 459 -20.13 -26.60 -5.67
N ARG A 460 -20.71 -27.79 -5.48
CA ARG A 460 -22.14 -27.94 -5.16
C ARG A 460 -22.49 -27.27 -3.83
N TRP A 461 -21.62 -27.37 -2.83
CA TRP A 461 -21.81 -26.69 -1.55
C TRP A 461 -21.84 -25.17 -1.71
N LEU A 462 -20.90 -24.60 -2.48
CA LEU A 462 -20.88 -23.16 -2.79
C LEU A 462 -22.15 -22.73 -3.53
N ARG A 463 -22.53 -23.48 -4.56
CA ARG A 463 -23.77 -23.25 -5.32
C ARG A 463 -24.99 -23.21 -4.41
N ASN A 464 -25.10 -24.16 -3.49
CA ASN A 464 -26.22 -24.23 -2.56
C ASN A 464 -26.23 -23.04 -1.58
N LYS A 465 -25.06 -22.62 -1.07
CA LYS A 465 -24.95 -21.44 -0.20
C LYS A 465 -25.35 -20.16 -0.94
N ILE A 466 -24.94 -20.00 -2.18
CA ILE A 466 -25.30 -18.85 -3.03
C ILE A 466 -26.80 -18.86 -3.37
N ALA A 467 -27.34 -20.02 -3.79
CA ALA A 467 -28.76 -20.16 -4.10
C ALA A 467 -29.67 -19.90 -2.89
N ALA A 468 -29.21 -20.23 -1.69
CA ALA A 468 -29.92 -19.96 -0.44
C ALA A 468 -29.73 -18.52 0.07
N ASN A 469 -28.96 -17.68 -0.64
CA ASN A 469 -28.57 -16.34 -0.20
C ASN A 469 -27.98 -16.35 1.23
N ALA A 470 -27.09 -17.31 1.50
CA ALA A 470 -26.51 -17.47 2.82
C ALA A 470 -25.69 -16.24 3.22
N PRO A 471 -25.71 -15.84 4.52
CA PRO A 471 -24.86 -14.78 5.02
C PRO A 471 -23.38 -15.02 4.69
N TYR A 472 -22.65 -13.94 4.38
CA TYR A 472 -21.27 -14.03 3.93
C TYR A 472 -20.36 -14.65 5.01
N ASP A 473 -20.53 -14.25 6.27
CA ASP A 473 -19.81 -14.81 7.41
C ASP A 473 -20.08 -16.31 7.60
N GLU A 474 -21.30 -16.79 7.35
CA GLU A 474 -21.59 -18.24 7.38
C GLU A 474 -20.89 -19.01 6.26
N LEU A 475 -20.81 -18.43 5.06
CA LEU A 475 -20.05 -19.03 3.95
C LEU A 475 -18.57 -19.12 4.34
N VAL A 476 -17.99 -18.05 4.86
CA VAL A 476 -16.58 -17.99 5.25
C VAL A 476 -16.30 -18.93 6.42
N ARG A 477 -17.18 -18.98 7.43
CA ARG A 477 -17.11 -19.93 8.54
C ARG A 477 -17.09 -21.37 8.03
N GLY A 478 -18.02 -21.71 7.14
CA GLY A 478 -18.10 -23.04 6.54
C GLY A 478 -16.80 -23.49 5.84
N VAL A 479 -16.02 -22.55 5.29
CA VAL A 479 -14.72 -22.83 4.67
C VAL A 479 -13.60 -22.89 5.70
N LEU A 480 -13.41 -21.82 6.47
CA LEU A 480 -12.26 -21.67 7.38
C LEU A 480 -12.33 -22.61 8.58
N THR A 481 -13.50 -23.04 9.02
CA THR A 481 -13.65 -23.92 10.19
C THR A 481 -13.96 -25.35 9.79
N ALA A 482 -13.80 -25.71 8.51
CA ALA A 482 -14.10 -27.05 8.02
C ALA A 482 -13.29 -28.11 8.78
N THR A 483 -14.00 -29.15 9.22
CA THR A 483 -13.48 -30.37 9.87
C THR A 483 -14.18 -31.60 9.26
N GLY A 484 -13.55 -32.77 9.39
CA GLY A 484 -13.95 -33.99 8.69
C GLY A 484 -13.28 -34.14 7.32
N ASP A 485 -13.71 -35.15 6.57
CA ASP A 485 -13.29 -35.36 5.19
C ASP A 485 -14.32 -34.77 4.19
N VAL A 486 -13.93 -34.71 2.92
CA VAL A 486 -14.71 -34.06 1.84
C VAL A 486 -16.07 -34.73 1.55
N SER A 487 -16.32 -35.96 2.01
CA SER A 487 -17.61 -36.62 1.86
C SER A 487 -18.63 -36.18 2.91
N VAL A 488 -18.15 -35.81 4.10
CA VAL A 488 -18.98 -35.31 5.20
C VAL A 488 -19.07 -33.79 5.17
N ASN A 489 -17.95 -33.12 4.93
CA ASN A 489 -17.83 -31.67 4.93
C ASN A 489 -17.06 -31.20 3.69
N PRO A 490 -17.73 -30.97 2.55
CA PRO A 490 -17.07 -30.66 1.28
C PRO A 490 -16.09 -29.48 1.31
N PRO A 491 -16.32 -28.38 2.06
CA PRO A 491 -15.33 -27.32 2.28
C PRO A 491 -13.95 -27.77 2.77
N ALA A 492 -13.81 -28.96 3.37
CA ALA A 492 -12.50 -29.55 3.68
C ALA A 492 -11.60 -29.68 2.43
N GLN A 493 -12.17 -29.63 1.21
CA GLN A 493 -11.43 -29.57 -0.04
C GLN A 493 -10.51 -28.35 -0.15
N TRP A 494 -10.85 -27.21 0.47
CA TRP A 494 -9.97 -26.02 0.51
C TRP A 494 -8.64 -26.35 1.17
N TYR A 495 -8.67 -27.08 2.29
CA TYR A 495 -7.47 -27.56 2.97
C TYR A 495 -6.65 -28.50 2.07
N ALA A 496 -7.24 -29.24 1.14
CA ALA A 496 -6.46 -30.09 0.25
C ALA A 496 -5.61 -29.28 -0.78
N GLU A 497 -5.90 -27.98 -1.02
CA GLU A 497 -5.10 -27.09 -1.87
C GLU A 497 -4.29 -26.07 -1.08
N VAL A 498 -4.90 -25.43 -0.08
CA VAL A 498 -4.23 -24.52 0.84
C VAL A 498 -3.65 -25.36 1.96
N ARG A 499 -2.34 -25.60 1.89
CA ARG A 499 -1.60 -26.43 2.86
C ARG A 499 -0.54 -25.57 3.52
N TYR A 500 -0.25 -25.89 4.77
CA TYR A 500 0.70 -25.17 5.63
C TYR A 500 0.17 -23.86 6.20
N LEU A 501 0.77 -23.51 7.34
CA LEU A 501 0.35 -22.40 8.19
C LEU A 501 0.40 -21.06 7.46
N ASP A 502 1.49 -20.82 6.73
CA ASP A 502 1.70 -19.60 5.96
C ASP A 502 0.65 -19.43 4.86
N ARG A 503 0.30 -20.51 4.14
CA ARG A 503 -0.72 -20.44 3.09
C ARG A 503 -2.11 -20.21 3.63
N TYR A 504 -2.45 -20.69 4.83
CA TYR A 504 -3.73 -20.36 5.44
C TYR A 504 -3.86 -18.86 5.68
N VAL A 505 -2.83 -18.24 6.24
CA VAL A 505 -2.82 -16.80 6.53
C VAL A 505 -2.89 -16.00 5.23
N ASP A 506 -2.00 -16.30 4.27
CA ASP A 506 -1.95 -15.58 2.99
C ASP A 506 -3.28 -15.66 2.23
N ASP A 507 -3.85 -16.86 2.10
CA ASP A 507 -5.06 -17.06 1.31
C ASP A 507 -6.29 -16.50 2.03
N MET A 508 -6.39 -16.67 3.36
CA MET A 508 -7.48 -16.09 4.15
C MET A 508 -7.45 -14.56 4.09
N ALA A 509 -6.29 -13.94 4.33
CA ALA A 509 -6.15 -12.49 4.30
C ALA A 509 -6.45 -11.93 2.89
N GLN A 510 -5.96 -12.60 1.84
CA GLN A 510 -6.18 -12.11 0.48
C GLN A 510 -7.63 -12.29 0.01
N VAL A 511 -8.24 -13.46 0.24
CA VAL A 511 -9.57 -13.79 -0.27
C VAL A 511 -10.69 -13.13 0.55
N PHE A 512 -10.54 -13.07 1.87
CA PHE A 512 -11.63 -12.65 2.76
C PHE A 512 -11.41 -11.27 3.39
N LEU A 513 -10.17 -10.76 3.46
CA LEU A 513 -9.88 -9.42 3.99
C LEU A 513 -9.41 -8.43 2.91
N GLY A 514 -9.10 -8.90 1.70
CA GLY A 514 -8.53 -8.06 0.65
C GLY A 514 -7.11 -7.56 0.96
N LEU A 515 -6.39 -8.24 1.87
CA LEU A 515 -5.08 -7.84 2.38
C LEU A 515 -3.95 -8.69 1.81
N ARG A 516 -2.80 -8.07 1.52
CA ARG A 516 -1.58 -8.77 1.09
C ARG A 516 -0.56 -8.85 2.22
N ILE A 517 -0.89 -9.61 3.27
CA ILE A 517 -0.07 -9.66 4.48
C ILE A 517 1.21 -10.52 4.35
N GLY A 518 1.40 -11.26 3.24
CA GLY A 518 2.50 -12.23 3.11
C GLY A 518 3.92 -11.68 3.24
N CYS A 519 4.15 -10.38 3.02
CA CYS A 519 5.45 -9.76 3.31
C CYS A 519 5.76 -9.73 4.81
N ALA A 520 4.73 -9.51 5.65
CA ALA A 520 4.81 -9.49 7.10
C ALA A 520 5.35 -10.80 7.70
N ARG A 521 5.27 -11.91 6.95
CA ARG A 521 5.78 -13.22 7.37
C ARG A 521 7.27 -13.19 7.72
N CYS A 522 8.08 -12.50 6.93
CA CYS A 522 9.55 -12.53 7.08
C CYS A 522 10.12 -11.26 7.71
N HIS A 523 9.44 -10.13 7.56
CA HIS A 523 9.82 -8.81 8.04
C HIS A 523 8.56 -7.95 8.14
N HIS A 524 8.57 -6.79 8.80
CA HIS A 524 7.41 -5.87 8.81
C HIS A 524 6.98 -5.51 7.38
N HIS A 525 5.67 -5.40 7.13
CA HIS A 525 5.18 -5.11 5.80
C HIS A 525 5.76 -3.76 5.32
N PRO A 526 6.34 -3.70 4.12
CA PRO A 526 7.15 -2.55 3.72
C PRO A 526 6.34 -1.30 3.35
N PHE A 527 5.04 -1.48 3.08
CA PHE A 527 4.15 -0.43 2.59
C PHE A 527 2.83 -0.34 3.37
N GLU A 528 2.72 -1.06 4.49
CA GLU A 528 1.52 -1.11 5.34
C GLU A 528 2.01 -1.28 6.78
N LYS A 529 1.23 -0.81 7.74
CA LYS A 529 1.54 -0.88 9.18
C LYS A 529 1.64 -2.29 9.80
N TYR A 530 1.47 -3.36 9.03
CA TYR A 530 1.39 -4.72 9.58
C TYR A 530 2.76 -5.26 9.96
N SER A 531 2.87 -5.74 11.20
CA SER A 531 4.08 -6.31 11.77
C SER A 531 4.20 -7.81 11.54
N GLN A 532 5.39 -8.34 11.80
CA GLN A 532 5.58 -9.79 11.85
C GLN A 532 4.74 -10.43 12.98
N GLN A 533 4.58 -9.73 14.10
CA GLN A 533 3.69 -10.14 15.19
C GLN A 533 2.25 -10.31 14.69
N ASP A 534 1.71 -9.34 13.94
CA ASP A 534 0.38 -9.41 13.34
C ASP A 534 0.18 -10.64 12.44
N TYR A 535 1.18 -10.94 11.61
CA TYR A 535 1.14 -12.11 10.73
C TYR A 535 1.04 -13.41 11.53
N TYR A 536 1.86 -13.56 12.58
CA TYR A 536 1.88 -14.76 13.40
C TYR A 536 0.72 -14.85 14.38
N GLY A 537 0.10 -13.72 14.75
CA GLY A 537 -1.18 -13.66 15.46
C GLY A 537 -2.31 -14.26 14.63
N LEU A 538 -2.39 -13.90 13.35
CA LEU A 538 -3.32 -14.56 12.42
C LEU A 538 -2.98 -16.05 12.21
N ALA A 539 -1.70 -16.38 12.14
CA ALA A 539 -1.25 -17.77 12.00
C ALA A 539 -1.69 -18.63 13.20
N ALA A 540 -1.66 -18.09 14.41
CA ALA A 540 -2.00 -18.82 15.62
C ALA A 540 -3.44 -19.37 15.61
N PHE A 541 -4.38 -18.76 14.87
CA PHE A 541 -5.72 -19.33 14.66
C PHE A 541 -5.72 -20.68 13.94
N PHE A 542 -4.73 -20.96 13.09
CA PHE A 542 -4.64 -22.21 12.34
C PHE A 542 -3.67 -23.22 12.97
N SER A 543 -3.05 -22.88 14.12
CA SER A 543 -2.03 -23.69 14.79
C SER A 543 -2.52 -25.08 15.23
N ARG A 544 -3.84 -25.21 15.47
CA ARG A 544 -4.48 -26.46 15.89
C ARG A 544 -4.99 -27.31 14.72
N VAL A 545 -4.83 -26.89 13.47
CA VAL A 545 -5.25 -27.68 12.30
C VAL A 545 -4.40 -28.94 12.17
N ASN A 546 -5.04 -30.11 12.14
CA ASN A 546 -4.41 -31.41 11.99
C ASN A 546 -4.98 -32.17 10.80
N ARG A 547 -4.13 -32.97 10.17
CA ARG A 547 -4.45 -33.74 8.95
C ARG A 547 -4.03 -35.18 9.14
N THR A 548 -4.94 -36.11 8.87
CA THR A 548 -4.65 -37.54 8.93
C THR A 548 -5.21 -38.28 7.72
N GLY A 549 -4.65 -39.46 7.42
CA GLY A 549 -5.06 -40.28 6.30
C GLY A 549 -4.77 -39.66 4.92
N GLY A 550 -5.70 -39.88 3.99
CA GLY A 550 -5.63 -39.46 2.59
C GLY A 550 -4.81 -40.39 1.69
N THR A 551 -5.02 -40.26 0.38
CA THR A 551 -4.32 -41.06 -0.65
C THR A 551 -3.43 -40.17 -1.53
N GLY A 552 -2.22 -40.62 -1.85
CA GLY A 552 -1.26 -39.89 -2.70
C GLY A 552 -0.06 -39.31 -1.94
N VAL A 553 0.85 -38.67 -2.69
CA VAL A 553 2.03 -37.96 -2.13
C VAL A 553 1.60 -36.68 -1.43
N ALA A 554 2.38 -36.19 -0.46
CA ALA A 554 2.01 -35.11 0.46
C ALA A 554 1.37 -33.88 -0.25
N GLU A 555 1.96 -33.41 -1.35
CA GLU A 555 1.45 -32.24 -2.11
C GLU A 555 0.21 -32.51 -2.96
N ARG A 556 -0.22 -33.78 -3.05
CA ARG A 556 -1.28 -34.29 -3.93
C ARG A 556 -2.23 -35.23 -3.20
N ARG A 557 -2.32 -35.11 -1.86
CA ARG A 557 -3.22 -35.97 -1.07
C ARG A 557 -4.68 -35.62 -1.32
N ALA A 558 -5.48 -36.66 -1.57
CA ALA A 558 -6.93 -36.58 -1.67
C ALA A 558 -7.58 -37.20 -0.43
N ASN A 559 -8.76 -36.71 -0.05
CA ASN A 559 -9.60 -37.26 1.02
C ASN A 559 -8.89 -37.35 2.38
N GLU A 560 -8.14 -36.30 2.75
CA GLU A 560 -7.60 -36.17 4.10
C GLU A 560 -8.71 -35.86 5.10
N MET A 561 -8.58 -36.35 6.33
CA MET A 561 -9.43 -35.95 7.44
C MET A 561 -8.84 -34.72 8.12
N ILE A 562 -9.60 -33.64 8.17
CA ILE A 562 -9.24 -32.40 8.89
C ILE A 562 -9.79 -32.48 10.31
N SER A 563 -8.92 -32.29 11.31
CA SER A 563 -9.25 -32.33 12.74
C SER A 563 -8.60 -31.17 13.47
N VAL A 564 -9.06 -30.90 14.69
CA VAL A 564 -8.52 -29.84 15.55
C VAL A 564 -7.78 -30.50 16.72
N LYS A 565 -6.52 -30.15 16.91
CA LYS A 565 -5.72 -30.60 18.06
C LYS A 565 -6.23 -29.92 19.34
N GLN A 566 -6.03 -30.57 20.48
CA GLN A 566 -6.35 -29.98 21.79
C GLN A 566 -5.56 -28.70 22.04
N THR A 567 -4.30 -28.66 21.60
CA THR A 567 -3.38 -27.52 21.74
C THR A 567 -2.59 -27.29 20.45
N GLY A 568 -2.08 -26.08 20.29
CA GLY A 568 -1.27 -25.64 19.16
C GLY A 568 -0.68 -24.28 19.48
N GLN A 569 0.56 -24.04 19.04
CA GLN A 569 1.28 -22.80 19.28
C GLN A 569 2.04 -22.41 18.02
N VAL A 570 2.22 -21.10 17.86
CA VAL A 570 3.05 -20.49 16.83
C VAL A 570 4.12 -19.69 17.56
N LYS A 571 5.35 -19.74 17.05
CA LYS A 571 6.45 -18.95 17.58
C LYS A 571 6.83 -17.86 16.61
N HIS A 572 7.13 -16.68 17.13
CA HIS A 572 7.72 -15.60 16.36
C HIS A 572 9.12 -16.03 15.88
N PRO A 573 9.46 -15.90 14.59
CA PRO A 573 10.68 -16.48 14.03
C PRO A 573 11.96 -15.79 14.50
N VAL A 574 11.86 -14.52 14.91
CA VAL A 574 13.00 -13.75 15.45
C VAL A 574 13.13 -13.91 16.97
N THR A 575 12.11 -13.53 17.75
CA THR A 575 12.19 -13.57 19.22
C THR A 575 12.08 -14.97 19.81
N GLY A 576 11.49 -15.93 19.07
CA GLY A 576 11.23 -17.29 19.55
C GLY A 576 10.07 -17.42 20.54
N GLU A 577 9.42 -16.29 20.88
CA GLU A 577 8.29 -16.23 21.80
C GLU A 577 7.03 -16.83 21.20
N VAL A 578 6.15 -17.35 22.05
CA VAL A 578 4.85 -17.88 21.62
C VAL A 578 3.92 -16.71 21.32
N VAL A 579 3.32 -16.71 20.14
CA VAL A 579 2.37 -15.70 19.69
C VAL A 579 0.94 -16.21 19.90
N PRO A 580 0.11 -15.56 20.73
CA PRO A 580 -1.29 -15.92 20.90
C PRO A 580 -2.13 -15.53 19.66
N PRO A 581 -3.31 -16.15 19.44
CA PRO A 581 -4.21 -15.75 18.37
C PRO A 581 -4.75 -14.33 18.59
N HIS A 582 -4.67 -13.48 17.58
CA HIS A 582 -5.29 -12.16 17.59
C HIS A 582 -5.58 -11.67 16.16
N GLY A 583 -6.61 -10.84 16.04
CA GLY A 583 -6.88 -10.10 14.80
C GLY A 583 -5.87 -8.97 14.58
N LEU A 584 -5.83 -8.41 13.38
CA LEU A 584 -4.93 -7.29 13.04
C LEU A 584 -5.26 -6.05 13.89
N GLY A 585 -4.31 -5.63 14.73
CA GLY A 585 -4.51 -4.55 15.70
C GLY A 585 -5.52 -4.86 16.81
N GLY A 586 -5.92 -6.13 16.98
CA GLY A 586 -6.79 -6.61 18.06
C GLY A 586 -5.99 -7.13 19.25
N PRO A 587 -6.62 -7.30 20.43
CA PRO A 587 -5.97 -7.88 21.59
C PRO A 587 -5.71 -9.38 21.42
N ASP A 588 -4.75 -9.89 22.19
CA ASP A 588 -4.49 -11.31 22.33
C ASP A 588 -5.71 -12.07 22.86
N LEU A 589 -6.01 -13.21 22.26
CA LEU A 589 -7.10 -14.08 22.66
C LEU A 589 -6.59 -15.32 23.38
N GLU A 590 -7.17 -15.60 24.54
CA GLU A 590 -7.03 -16.89 25.21
C GLU A 590 -8.08 -17.87 24.69
N ILE A 591 -7.65 -19.00 24.14
CA ILE A 591 -8.54 -20.01 23.56
C ILE A 591 -8.46 -21.29 24.41
N ALA A 592 -9.58 -21.72 24.97
CA ALA A 592 -9.61 -22.86 25.87
C ALA A 592 -9.17 -24.14 25.15
N PRO A 593 -8.69 -25.16 25.88
CA PRO A 593 -8.47 -26.48 25.29
C PRO A 593 -9.73 -26.99 24.59
N PHE A 594 -9.57 -27.73 23.50
CA PHE A 594 -10.66 -28.30 22.67
C PHE A 594 -11.50 -27.31 21.86
N GLU A 595 -11.44 -26.01 22.13
CA GLU A 595 -12.03 -25.00 21.26
C GLU A 595 -11.21 -24.88 19.96
N ASP A 596 -11.91 -24.62 18.86
CA ASP A 596 -11.30 -24.36 17.56
C ASP A 596 -11.09 -22.84 17.37
N PRO A 597 -9.84 -22.35 17.40
CA PRO A 597 -9.54 -20.92 17.29
C PRO A 597 -10.10 -20.30 16.01
N ARG A 598 -10.29 -21.08 14.94
CA ARG A 598 -10.76 -20.58 13.64
C ARG A 598 -12.18 -20.00 13.71
N HIS A 599 -13.00 -20.39 14.67
CA HIS A 599 -14.32 -19.76 14.87
C HIS A 599 -14.18 -18.32 15.38
N TYR A 600 -13.29 -18.07 16.34
CA TYR A 600 -12.98 -16.73 16.86
C TYR A 600 -12.39 -15.82 15.79
N LEU A 601 -11.59 -16.38 14.87
CA LEU A 601 -11.13 -15.64 13.70
C LEU A 601 -12.32 -15.10 12.90
N VAL A 602 -13.30 -15.96 12.58
CA VAL A 602 -14.46 -15.53 11.79
C VAL A 602 -15.37 -14.59 12.57
N ASP A 603 -15.46 -14.75 13.90
CA ASP A 603 -16.17 -13.80 14.76
C ASP A 603 -15.54 -12.41 14.68
N TRP A 604 -14.21 -12.31 14.81
CA TRP A 604 -13.47 -11.06 14.62
C TRP A 604 -13.63 -10.47 13.21
N MET A 605 -13.65 -11.33 12.18
CA MET A 605 -13.88 -10.89 10.80
C MET A 605 -15.29 -10.28 10.64
N ALA A 606 -16.30 -10.89 11.25
CA ALA A 606 -17.70 -10.48 11.14
C ALA A 606 -18.10 -9.29 12.04
N GLU A 607 -17.19 -8.81 12.90
CA GLU A 607 -17.42 -7.61 13.70
C GLU A 607 -17.76 -6.38 12.83
N LYS A 608 -18.77 -5.60 13.24
CA LYS A 608 -19.23 -4.41 12.48
C LYS A 608 -18.13 -3.37 12.25
N GLN A 609 -17.20 -3.27 13.19
CA GLN A 609 -16.06 -2.37 13.16
C GLN A 609 -14.88 -2.91 12.34
N ASN A 610 -14.89 -4.18 11.92
CA ASN A 610 -13.82 -4.75 11.12
C ASN A 610 -13.73 -3.99 9.77
N PRO A 611 -12.61 -3.30 9.48
CA PRO A 611 -12.53 -2.43 8.31
C PRO A 611 -12.26 -3.20 7.02
N TYR A 612 -12.11 -4.52 7.08
CA TYR A 612 -11.64 -5.35 5.97
C TYR A 612 -12.74 -6.26 5.42
N PHE A 613 -13.38 -7.07 6.28
CA PHE A 613 -14.18 -8.22 5.85
C PHE A 613 -15.37 -7.85 4.94
N ALA A 614 -16.24 -6.95 5.40
CA ALA A 614 -17.38 -6.50 4.60
C ALA A 614 -16.94 -5.74 3.34
N ARG A 615 -15.84 -4.99 3.42
CA ARG A 615 -15.30 -4.24 2.27
C ARG A 615 -14.70 -5.16 1.21
N ALA A 616 -14.05 -6.24 1.63
CA ALA A 616 -13.48 -7.24 0.72
C ALA A 616 -14.55 -8.02 -0.06
N PHE A 617 -15.76 -8.15 0.49
CA PHE A 617 -16.88 -8.73 -0.25
C PHE A 617 -17.45 -7.78 -1.33
N VAL A 618 -17.47 -6.48 -1.05
CA VAL A 618 -18.05 -5.46 -1.94
C VAL A 618 -17.07 -5.04 -3.06
N ASN A 619 -15.77 -4.97 -2.76
CA ASN A 619 -14.71 -4.56 -3.68
C ASN A 619 -14.16 -5.75 -4.48
#